data_AF-A0A355A0W7-F1
#
_entry.id   AF-A0A355A0W7-F1
#
_cell.length_a   1.000
_cell.length_b   1.000
_cell.length_c   1.000
_cell.angle_alpha   90.00
_cell.angle_beta   90.00
_cell.angle_gamma   90.00
#
_symmetry.space_group_name_H-M   'P 1'
#
loop_
_entity.id
_entity.type
_entity.pdbx_description
1 polymer ?
#
loop_
_entity_poly.entity_id
_entity_poly.type
_entity_poly.pdbx_seq_one_letter_code
_entity_poly.pdbx_strand_id
1 'polypeptide(L)'
;MTEVIFVRYSAVILSFILCISLLFLGFFNYRNFGVTTNELVILDDKDEVFKLIDKNTPISVQIEDERWGQAVLADPEVLFQIWRVIRESKSYPSKFVPNQDRINGYIFFRDGSKEYFSISDRFQLGEYFLESKEGEMEVGKLYRIFRHTLETKNNLLTMVEKAGAIYLFRAEDTFDPDSEKVLRITGEAKKELLSCLARSEKIEESKELNDLLLEKGIQPLFHLTLSLEDGREKDAPIVLSVLSPDYFTLMDMGFLNRNVVYFEGFLFDYCCRMIMPSFLE
;
A
#
# COMPACT_ATOMS: atom_id res chain seq x y z
N MET A 1 -13.40 56.06 -69.20
CA MET A 1 -12.55 54.85 -69.07
C MET A 1 -12.03 54.63 -67.65
N THR A 2 -12.26 55.56 -66.71
CA THR A 2 -11.76 55.54 -65.32
C THR A 2 -12.73 54.88 -64.33
N GLU A 3 -14.05 54.95 -64.55
CA GLU A 3 -15.06 54.37 -63.64
C GLU A 3 -15.10 52.84 -63.68
N VAL A 4 -14.92 52.22 -64.86
CA VAL A 4 -14.96 50.76 -65.02
C VAL A 4 -13.78 50.08 -64.30
N ILE A 5 -12.66 50.79 -64.18
CA ILE A 5 -11.46 50.31 -63.49
C ILE A 5 -11.69 50.34 -61.97
N PHE A 6 -12.28 51.41 -61.45
CA PHE A 6 -12.55 51.56 -60.01
C PHE A 6 -13.55 50.51 -59.49
N VAL A 7 -14.60 50.21 -60.25
CA VAL A 7 -15.60 49.18 -59.89
C VAL A 7 -15.02 47.76 -59.90
N ARG A 8 -14.06 47.47 -60.79
CA ARG A 8 -13.38 46.15 -60.81
C ARG A 8 -12.43 45.97 -59.63
N TYR A 9 -11.68 47.00 -59.26
CA TYR A 9 -10.79 46.92 -58.09
C TYR A 9 -11.58 46.89 -56.77
N SER A 10 -12.68 47.64 -56.66
CA SER A 10 -13.51 47.61 -55.45
C SER A 10 -14.14 46.24 -55.23
N ALA A 11 -14.60 45.56 -56.28
CA ALA A 11 -15.15 44.20 -56.18
C ALA A 11 -14.10 43.17 -55.74
N VAL A 12 -12.86 43.28 -56.23
CA VAL A 12 -11.75 42.39 -55.84
C VAL A 12 -11.35 42.62 -54.38
N ILE A 13 -11.28 43.88 -53.95
CA ILE A 13 -10.99 44.24 -52.55
C ILE A 13 -12.08 43.69 -51.62
N LEU A 14 -13.37 43.84 -51.99
CA LEU A 14 -14.49 43.35 -51.20
C LEU A 14 -14.45 41.82 -51.06
N SER A 15 -14.14 41.10 -52.15
CA SER A 15 -13.99 39.64 -52.14
C SER A 15 -12.83 39.19 -51.25
N PHE A 16 -11.73 39.95 -51.22
CA PHE A 16 -10.57 39.63 -50.39
C PHE A 16 -10.88 39.82 -48.90
N ILE A 17 -11.58 40.90 -48.56
CA ILE A 17 -12.07 41.16 -47.20
C ILE A 17 -13.04 40.07 -46.74
N LEU A 18 -13.96 39.63 -47.62
CA LEU A 18 -14.87 38.52 -47.34
C LEU A 18 -14.15 37.19 -47.10
N CYS A 19 -13.13 36.86 -47.91
CA CYS A 19 -12.32 35.66 -47.71
C CYS A 19 -11.55 35.69 -46.37
N ILE A 20 -10.95 36.83 -46.02
CA ILE A 20 -10.24 36.99 -44.74
C ILE A 20 -11.20 36.85 -43.57
N SER A 21 -12.37 37.49 -43.64
CA SER A 21 -13.37 37.42 -42.56
C SER A 21 -13.94 36.00 -42.39
N LEU A 22 -14.16 35.25 -43.48
CA LEU A 22 -14.54 33.84 -43.41
C LEU A 22 -13.44 32.95 -42.81
N LEU A 23 -12.16 33.22 -43.12
CA LEU A 23 -11.03 32.53 -42.50
C LEU A 23 -10.96 32.80 -40.99
N PHE A 24 -11.19 34.04 -40.55
CA PHE A 24 -11.25 34.38 -39.11
C PHE A 24 -12.42 33.69 -38.41
N LEU A 25 -13.60 33.60 -39.05
CA LEU A 25 -14.77 32.88 -38.52
C LEU A 25 -14.53 31.37 -38.41
N GLY A 26 -13.80 30.78 -39.37
CA GLY A 26 -13.35 29.38 -39.29
C GLY A 26 -12.36 29.15 -38.16
N PHE A 27 -11.42 30.07 -37.96
CA PHE A 27 -10.41 29.99 -36.90
C PHE A 27 -10.99 30.19 -35.49
N PHE A 28 -11.95 31.11 -35.34
CA PHE A 28 -12.67 31.31 -34.07
C PHE A 28 -13.56 30.11 -33.70
N ASN A 29 -14.19 29.46 -34.68
CA ASN A 29 -14.97 28.24 -34.42
C ASN A 29 -14.08 27.01 -34.16
N TYR A 30 -12.85 26.97 -34.69
CA TYR A 30 -11.91 25.88 -34.41
C TYR A 30 -11.37 25.90 -32.98
N ARG A 31 -11.33 27.07 -32.31
CA ARG A 31 -10.95 27.20 -30.90
C ARG A 31 -11.93 26.57 -29.91
N ASN A 32 -13.13 26.15 -30.35
CA ASN A 32 -14.09 25.39 -29.54
C ASN A 32 -13.93 23.86 -29.62
N PHE A 33 -12.94 23.35 -30.37
CA PHE A 33 -12.55 21.94 -30.25
C PHE A 33 -11.49 21.80 -29.16
N GLY A 34 -11.91 21.20 -28.04
CA GLY A 34 -11.14 20.99 -26.82
C GLY A 34 -9.83 20.25 -27.06
N VAL A 35 -8.76 21.01 -27.29
CA VAL A 35 -7.40 20.59 -26.99
C VAL A 35 -7.09 21.18 -25.62
N THR A 36 -7.23 20.37 -24.57
CA THR A 36 -6.74 20.67 -23.22
C THR A 36 -5.20 20.67 -23.25
N THR A 37 -4.62 21.74 -23.77
CA THR A 37 -3.25 22.10 -23.40
C THR A 37 -3.28 22.47 -21.93
N ASN A 38 -2.43 21.84 -21.11
CA ASN A 38 -2.17 22.22 -19.72
C ASN A 38 -1.88 23.73 -19.65
N GLU A 39 -2.91 24.53 -19.43
CA GLU A 39 -2.77 25.91 -19.05
C GLU A 39 -2.26 25.93 -17.62
N LEU A 40 -1.12 26.58 -17.44
CA LEU A 40 -0.62 26.95 -16.12
C LEU A 40 -1.54 28.08 -15.63
N VAL A 41 -2.67 27.70 -15.03
CA VAL A 41 -3.63 28.65 -14.46
C VAL A 41 -3.01 29.21 -13.19
N ILE A 42 -2.50 30.45 -13.26
CA ILE A 42 -2.17 31.21 -12.06
C ILE A 42 -3.51 31.74 -11.51
N LEU A 43 -4.06 31.02 -10.53
CA LEU A 43 -5.29 31.39 -9.80
C LEU A 43 -4.93 32.39 -8.70
N ASP A 44 -5.46 33.62 -8.80
CA ASP A 44 -5.22 34.73 -7.86
C ASP A 44 -6.24 34.75 -6.69
N ASP A 45 -7.21 33.84 -6.68
CA ASP A 45 -8.24 33.76 -5.64
C ASP A 45 -7.89 32.71 -4.58
N LYS A 46 -7.43 33.18 -3.41
CA LYS A 46 -7.11 32.34 -2.25
C LYS A 46 -8.23 31.36 -1.91
N ASP A 47 -9.50 31.77 -2.00
CA ASP A 47 -10.65 30.95 -1.64
C ASP A 47 -10.93 29.83 -2.66
N GLU A 48 -10.57 30.01 -3.93
CA GLU A 48 -10.71 28.98 -4.96
C GLU A 48 -9.55 27.97 -4.89
N VAL A 49 -8.36 28.44 -4.53
CA VAL A 49 -7.20 27.60 -4.16
C VAL A 49 -7.51 26.76 -2.91
N PHE A 50 -8.12 27.35 -1.87
CA PHE A 50 -8.54 26.59 -0.67
C PHE A 50 -9.64 25.58 -1.01
N LYS A 51 -10.61 25.88 -1.88
CA LYS A 51 -11.61 24.90 -2.35
C LYS A 51 -10.99 23.74 -3.14
N LEU A 52 -9.96 23.98 -3.95
CA LEU A 52 -9.25 22.94 -4.71
C LEU A 52 -8.33 22.09 -3.82
N ILE A 53 -7.74 22.69 -2.78
CA ILE A 53 -7.00 21.98 -1.73
C ILE A 53 -7.96 21.14 -0.88
N ASP A 54 -9.11 21.70 -0.46
CA ASP A 54 -10.11 21.01 0.35
C ASP A 54 -10.75 19.82 -0.40
N LYS A 55 -10.97 19.93 -1.71
CA LYS A 55 -11.47 18.82 -2.54
C LYS A 55 -10.52 17.63 -2.67
N ASN A 56 -9.22 17.85 -2.49
CA ASN A 56 -8.21 16.85 -2.83
C ASN A 56 -7.23 16.55 -1.68
N THR A 57 -7.57 16.90 -0.44
CA THR A 57 -6.71 16.58 0.71
C THR A 57 -7.17 15.27 1.35
N PRO A 58 -6.35 14.19 1.33
CA PRO A 58 -6.65 12.97 2.05
C PRO A 58 -6.71 13.22 3.56
N ILE A 59 -7.73 12.67 4.22
CA ILE A 59 -7.91 12.73 5.69
C ILE A 59 -7.65 11.38 6.35
N SER A 60 -7.83 10.28 5.61
CA SER A 60 -7.47 8.94 6.04
C SER A 60 -7.38 7.99 4.86
N VAL A 61 -6.68 6.88 5.06
CA VAL A 61 -6.63 5.76 4.11
C VAL A 61 -6.99 4.49 4.87
N GLN A 62 -8.08 3.83 4.45
CA GLN A 62 -8.38 2.46 4.88
C GLN A 62 -7.62 1.52 3.97
N ILE A 63 -6.86 0.62 4.57
CA ILE A 63 -5.96 -0.31 3.89
C ILE A 63 -6.39 -1.72 4.27
N GLU A 64 -6.46 -2.60 3.29
CA GLU A 64 -6.86 -3.99 3.40
C GLU A 64 -5.91 -4.89 2.62
N ASP A 65 -5.59 -6.02 3.23
CA ASP A 65 -4.83 -7.10 2.65
C ASP A 65 -5.45 -8.43 3.11
N GLU A 66 -5.57 -9.40 2.21
CA GLU A 66 -6.23 -10.69 2.49
C GLU A 66 -5.57 -11.44 3.66
N ARG A 67 -4.24 -11.31 3.78
CA ARG A 67 -3.42 -12.02 4.78
C ARG A 67 -3.21 -11.19 6.04
N TRP A 68 -3.03 -9.87 5.91
CA TRP A 68 -2.76 -8.97 7.03
C TRP A 68 -4.00 -8.36 7.68
N GLY A 69 -5.15 -8.41 7.03
CA GLY A 69 -6.36 -7.78 7.55
C GLY A 69 -6.43 -6.30 7.18
N GLN A 70 -6.89 -5.46 8.12
CA GLN A 70 -7.26 -4.08 7.82
C GLN A 70 -6.58 -3.10 8.77
N ALA A 71 -6.23 -1.92 8.27
CA ALA A 71 -5.68 -0.83 9.07
C ALA A 71 -6.12 0.54 8.54
N VAL A 72 -6.01 1.57 9.38
CA VAL A 72 -6.36 2.95 9.02
C VAL A 72 -5.14 3.83 9.24
N LEU A 73 -4.70 4.49 8.17
CA LEU A 73 -3.71 5.55 8.23
C LEU A 73 -4.42 6.90 8.36
N ALA A 74 -4.10 7.66 9.41
CA ALA A 74 -4.63 9.01 9.63
C ALA A 74 -3.55 10.05 9.98
N ASP A 75 -2.28 9.66 9.95
CA ASP A 75 -1.14 10.53 10.25
C ASP A 75 -1.00 11.61 9.16
N PRO A 76 -1.14 12.91 9.48
CA PRO A 76 -1.14 13.98 8.49
C PRO A 76 0.15 14.06 7.65
N GLU A 77 1.31 13.84 8.27
CA GLU A 77 2.61 13.88 7.61
C GLU A 77 2.75 12.74 6.59
N VAL A 78 2.37 11.51 6.97
CA VAL A 78 2.40 10.35 6.06
C VAL A 78 1.35 10.50 4.95
N LEU A 79 0.14 10.99 5.27
CA LEU A 79 -0.89 11.27 4.27
C LEU A 79 -0.42 12.31 3.25
N PHE A 80 0.30 13.34 3.70
CA PHE A 80 0.90 14.33 2.80
C PHE A 80 1.95 13.71 1.87
N GLN A 81 2.77 12.79 2.37
CA GLN A 81 3.73 12.06 1.54
C GLN A 81 3.05 11.22 0.47
N ILE A 82 2.03 10.44 0.85
CA ILE A 82 1.22 9.64 -0.10
C ILE A 82 0.63 10.56 -1.17
N TRP A 83 0.02 11.66 -0.74
CA TRP A 83 -0.62 12.60 -1.66
C TRP A 83 0.35 13.25 -2.63
N ARG A 84 1.57 13.57 -2.17
CA ARG A 84 2.64 14.08 -3.04
C ARG A 84 2.97 13.07 -4.15
N VAL A 85 3.17 11.80 -3.79
CA VAL A 85 3.49 10.75 -4.77
C VAL A 85 2.37 10.58 -5.81
N ILE A 86 1.10 10.60 -5.35
CA ILE A 86 -0.07 10.50 -6.24
C ILE A 86 -0.10 11.67 -7.22
N ARG A 87 0.09 12.91 -6.75
CA ARG A 87 0.05 14.12 -7.60
C ARG A 87 1.17 14.19 -8.62
N GLU A 88 2.35 13.67 -8.29
CA GLU A 88 3.54 13.74 -9.16
C GLU A 88 3.56 12.62 -10.23
N SER A 89 2.70 11.61 -10.06
CA SER A 89 2.60 10.47 -10.98
C SER A 89 1.86 10.79 -12.28
N LYS A 90 2.24 10.15 -13.38
CA LYS A 90 1.49 10.23 -14.64
C LYS A 90 0.38 9.19 -14.65
N SER A 91 -0.81 9.58 -15.10
CA SER A 91 -1.92 8.65 -15.29
C SER A 91 -1.93 8.08 -16.70
N TYR A 92 -2.18 6.77 -16.79
CA TYR A 92 -2.43 6.07 -18.04
C TYR A 92 -3.72 5.25 -17.93
N PRO A 93 -4.57 5.24 -18.98
CA PRO A 93 -5.73 4.37 -19.00
C PRO A 93 -5.29 2.91 -19.12
N SER A 94 -5.84 2.06 -18.25
CA SER A 94 -5.85 0.60 -18.30
C SER A 94 -4.54 -0.13 -18.62
N LYS A 95 -3.94 -0.75 -17.59
CA LYS A 95 -3.10 -1.94 -17.74
C LYS A 95 -3.36 -2.89 -16.57
N PHE A 96 -3.40 -4.20 -16.86
CA PHE A 96 -3.57 -5.27 -15.87
C PHE A 96 -2.55 -5.17 -14.72
N VAL A 97 -3.02 -5.40 -13.47
CA VAL A 97 -2.20 -5.53 -12.27
C VAL A 97 -2.15 -7.01 -11.89
N PRO A 98 -0.96 -7.64 -11.86
CA PRO A 98 -0.77 -8.97 -11.31
C PRO A 98 -1.31 -9.07 -9.89
N ASN A 99 -2.04 -10.16 -9.61
CA ASN A 99 -2.74 -10.38 -8.35
C ASN A 99 -1.85 -10.93 -7.21
N GLN A 100 -0.53 -10.80 -7.32
CA GLN A 100 0.40 -11.23 -6.27
C GLN A 100 0.65 -10.05 -5.32
N ASP A 101 0.55 -10.28 -4.02
CA ASP A 101 0.83 -9.30 -2.94
C ASP A 101 0.03 -7.99 -3.00
N ARG A 102 -1.25 -8.11 -3.33
CA ARG A 102 -2.12 -6.97 -3.59
C ARG A 102 -2.69 -6.38 -2.29
N ILE A 103 -2.28 -5.17 -1.98
CA ILE A 103 -2.92 -4.32 -0.97
C ILE A 103 -3.98 -3.45 -1.66
N ASN A 104 -5.13 -3.25 -1.04
CA ASN A 104 -6.19 -2.42 -1.58
C ASN A 104 -6.92 -1.64 -0.49
N GLY A 105 -7.88 -0.79 -0.85
CA GLY A 105 -8.71 -0.09 0.11
C GLY A 105 -9.26 1.22 -0.43
N TYR A 106 -9.44 2.19 0.47
CA TYR A 106 -10.08 3.47 0.14
C TYR A 106 -9.34 4.66 0.74
N ILE A 107 -9.12 5.70 -0.07
CA ILE A 107 -8.67 7.01 0.37
C ILE A 107 -9.90 7.87 0.63
N PHE A 108 -9.99 8.46 1.82
CA PHE A 108 -11.07 9.38 2.20
C PHE A 108 -10.55 10.81 2.13
N PHE A 109 -11.31 11.69 1.50
CA PHE A 109 -10.95 13.10 1.33
C PHE A 109 -11.79 14.00 2.22
N ARG A 110 -11.27 15.21 2.46
CA ARG A 110 -11.91 16.21 3.32
C ARG A 110 -13.29 16.65 2.82
N ASP A 111 -13.54 16.61 1.51
CA ASP A 111 -14.84 16.93 0.91
C ASP A 111 -15.89 15.82 1.06
N GLY A 112 -15.53 14.70 1.70
CA GLY A 112 -16.40 13.55 1.91
C GLY A 112 -16.39 12.54 0.76
N SER A 113 -15.66 12.82 -0.34
CA SER A 113 -15.43 11.82 -1.39
C SER A 113 -14.52 10.70 -0.89
N LYS A 114 -14.63 9.54 -1.55
CA LYS A 114 -13.74 8.39 -1.33
C LYS A 114 -13.36 7.79 -2.66
N GLU A 115 -12.10 7.36 -2.78
CA GLU A 115 -11.58 6.71 -3.97
C GLU A 115 -10.99 5.36 -3.63
N TYR A 116 -11.33 4.36 -4.44
CA TYR A 116 -10.73 3.03 -4.33
C TYR A 116 -9.27 3.07 -4.80
N PHE A 117 -8.40 2.35 -4.12
CA PHE A 117 -7.05 2.10 -4.61
C PHE A 117 -6.69 0.61 -4.55
N SER A 118 -5.75 0.24 -5.41
CA SER A 118 -5.09 -1.06 -5.35
C SER A 118 -3.62 -0.90 -5.69
N ILE A 119 -2.76 -1.66 -5.01
CA ILE A 119 -1.32 -1.63 -5.22
C ILE A 119 -0.71 -3.03 -5.15
N SER A 120 0.18 -3.32 -6.08
CA SER A 120 1.18 -4.40 -5.99
C SER A 120 2.48 -3.91 -6.64
N ASP A 121 2.71 -4.27 -7.90
CA ASP A 121 3.78 -3.73 -8.76
C ASP A 121 3.45 -2.33 -9.31
N ARG A 122 2.16 -2.02 -9.44
CA ARG A 122 1.63 -0.72 -9.87
C ARG A 122 0.60 -0.20 -8.89
N PHE A 123 0.43 1.12 -8.86
CA PHE A 123 -0.63 1.77 -8.08
C PHE A 123 -1.80 2.18 -8.98
N GLN A 124 -2.99 1.74 -8.61
CA GLN A 124 -4.27 2.10 -9.21
C GLN A 124 -5.04 3.00 -8.25
N LEU A 125 -5.62 4.08 -8.77
CA LEU A 125 -6.55 4.96 -8.06
C LEU A 125 -7.79 5.17 -8.94
N GLY A 126 -8.93 4.66 -8.48
CA GLY A 126 -10.14 4.55 -9.31
C GLY A 126 -9.87 3.79 -10.60
N GLU A 127 -10.15 4.42 -11.74
CA GLU A 127 -9.92 3.85 -13.08
C GLU A 127 -8.51 4.11 -13.64
N TYR A 128 -7.67 4.85 -12.92
CA TYR A 128 -6.37 5.32 -13.42
C TYR A 128 -5.22 4.53 -12.84
N PHE A 129 -4.26 4.17 -13.71
CA PHE A 129 -2.98 3.62 -13.29
C PHE A 129 -1.95 4.74 -13.23
N LEU A 130 -1.26 4.83 -12.09
CA LEU A 130 -0.21 5.80 -11.88
C LEU A 130 1.16 5.17 -12.18
N GLU A 131 1.85 5.71 -13.18
CA GLU A 131 3.26 5.40 -13.46
C GLU A 131 4.13 6.61 -13.04
N SER A 132 5.18 6.35 -12.26
CA SER A 132 6.15 7.40 -11.89
C SER A 132 6.98 7.83 -13.10
N LYS A 133 7.27 9.14 -13.23
CA LYS A 133 8.24 9.68 -14.21
C LYS A 133 9.65 9.12 -14.01
N GLU A 134 9.99 8.68 -12.80
CA GLU A 134 11.30 8.15 -12.39
C GLU A 134 11.31 6.62 -12.21
N GLY A 135 10.25 5.92 -12.63
CA GLY A 135 10.18 4.46 -12.53
C GLY A 135 9.85 3.96 -11.12
N GLU A 136 9.85 2.62 -10.98
CA GLU A 136 9.39 1.73 -9.90
C GLU A 136 9.60 2.21 -8.43
N MET A 137 10.52 3.15 -8.18
CA MET A 137 10.93 3.61 -6.86
C MET A 137 9.81 4.30 -6.05
N GLU A 138 8.97 5.12 -6.68
CA GLU A 138 7.90 5.86 -5.96
C GLU A 138 6.70 4.97 -5.61
N VAL A 139 6.32 4.04 -6.50
CA VAL A 139 5.28 3.03 -6.20
C VAL A 139 5.77 2.12 -5.07
N GLY A 140 7.05 1.74 -5.08
CA GLY A 140 7.65 0.99 -3.99
C GLY A 140 7.67 1.74 -2.64
N LYS A 141 7.69 3.08 -2.63
CA LYS A 141 7.52 3.87 -1.39
C LYS A 141 6.08 3.78 -0.88
N LEU A 142 5.08 4.00 -1.74
CA LEU A 142 3.67 3.85 -1.37
C LEU A 142 3.36 2.46 -0.83
N TYR A 143 3.83 1.43 -1.53
CA TYR A 143 3.67 0.04 -1.11
C TYR A 143 4.24 -0.20 0.29
N ARG A 144 5.44 0.31 0.57
CA ARG A 144 6.06 0.21 1.90
C ARG A 144 5.26 0.93 2.98
N ILE A 145 4.75 2.13 2.71
CA ILE A 145 3.92 2.88 3.65
C ILE A 145 2.64 2.09 4.00
N PHE A 146 1.94 1.58 2.99
CA PHE A 146 0.70 0.85 3.23
C PHE A 146 0.93 -0.47 3.95
N ARG A 147 1.96 -1.21 3.54
CA ARG A 147 2.38 -2.43 4.23
C ARG A 147 2.72 -2.14 5.68
N HIS A 148 3.55 -1.14 5.94
CA HIS A 148 3.94 -0.75 7.29
C HIS A 148 2.74 -0.38 8.17
N THR A 149 1.71 0.23 7.57
CA THR A 149 0.46 0.54 8.26
C THR A 149 -0.32 -0.71 8.64
N LEU A 150 -0.24 -1.79 7.85
CA LEU A 150 -0.84 -3.08 8.18
C LEU A 150 -0.08 -3.84 9.28
N GLU A 151 1.21 -3.53 9.48
CA GLU A 151 2.07 -4.15 10.48
C GLU A 151 1.72 -3.66 11.90
N THR A 152 0.54 -4.08 12.39
CA THR A 152 0.03 -3.72 13.73
C THR A 152 -0.14 -4.96 14.59
N LYS A 153 -0.09 -4.76 15.92
CA LYS A 153 -0.42 -5.79 16.91
C LYS A 153 -1.81 -6.41 16.70
N ASN A 154 -2.81 -5.57 16.40
CA ASN A 154 -4.18 -6.05 16.18
C ASN A 154 -4.28 -6.98 14.97
N ASN A 155 -3.53 -6.66 13.90
CA ASN A 155 -3.47 -7.50 12.72
C ASN A 155 -2.73 -8.81 13.00
N LEU A 156 -1.63 -8.79 13.77
CA LEU A 156 -0.99 -10.02 14.26
C LEU A 156 -1.97 -10.91 15.04
N LEU A 157 -2.73 -10.34 15.98
CA LEU A 157 -3.73 -11.10 16.73
C LEU A 157 -4.80 -11.70 15.81
N THR A 158 -5.31 -10.91 14.86
CA THR A 158 -6.31 -11.34 13.88
C THR A 158 -5.79 -12.47 12.99
N MET A 159 -4.51 -12.41 12.57
CA MET A 159 -3.87 -13.49 11.81
C MET A 159 -3.86 -14.80 12.61
N VAL A 160 -3.46 -14.73 13.89
CA VAL A 160 -3.41 -15.91 14.76
C VAL A 160 -4.81 -16.46 15.00
N GLU A 161 -5.81 -15.61 15.20
CA GLU A 161 -7.21 -16.02 15.33
C GLU A 161 -7.70 -16.77 14.08
N LYS A 162 -7.45 -16.21 12.89
CA LYS A 162 -7.87 -16.77 11.60
C LYS A 162 -7.05 -17.98 11.13
N ALA A 163 -5.86 -18.20 11.69
CA ALA A 163 -5.01 -19.33 11.31
C ALA A 163 -5.75 -20.67 11.53
N GLY A 164 -5.90 -21.44 10.45
CA GLY A 164 -6.53 -22.76 10.47
C GLY A 164 -5.65 -23.81 11.14
N ALA A 165 -4.32 -23.64 11.05
CA ALA A 165 -3.37 -24.42 11.83
C ALA A 165 -2.21 -23.56 12.34
N ILE A 166 -1.74 -23.89 13.54
CA ILE A 166 -0.59 -23.27 14.17
C ILE A 166 0.30 -24.40 14.67
N TYR A 167 1.57 -24.36 14.30
CA TYR A 167 2.56 -25.36 14.72
C TYR A 167 3.73 -24.67 15.40
N LEU A 168 4.17 -25.22 16.53
CA LEU A 168 5.32 -24.77 17.32
C LEU A 168 6.40 -25.84 17.28
N PHE A 169 7.65 -25.43 17.00
CA PHE A 169 8.81 -26.31 16.99
C PHE A 169 10.09 -25.54 17.33
N ARG A 170 11.16 -26.25 17.67
CA ARG A 170 12.47 -25.63 17.89
C ARG A 170 13.07 -25.22 16.55
N ALA A 171 13.80 -24.11 16.54
CA ALA A 171 14.37 -23.59 15.30
C ALA A 171 15.45 -24.50 14.68
N GLU A 172 16.07 -25.38 15.48
CA GLU A 172 17.02 -26.40 15.01
C GLU A 172 16.35 -27.57 14.29
N ASP A 173 15.04 -27.75 14.45
CA ASP A 173 14.28 -28.83 13.84
C ASP A 173 13.71 -28.42 12.47
N THR A 174 13.55 -29.40 11.59
CA THR A 174 12.88 -29.19 10.30
C THR A 174 11.38 -29.21 10.50
N PHE A 175 10.67 -28.26 9.87
CA PHE A 175 9.21 -28.25 9.90
C PHE A 175 8.65 -29.48 9.18
N ASP A 176 8.01 -30.35 9.95
CA ASP A 176 7.24 -31.50 9.49
C ASP A 176 5.99 -31.65 10.37
N PRO A 177 4.78 -31.36 9.87
CA PRO A 177 3.57 -31.35 10.69
C PRO A 177 3.18 -32.73 11.25
N ASP A 178 3.75 -33.81 10.71
CA ASP A 178 3.51 -35.19 11.17
C ASP A 178 4.59 -35.68 12.15
N SER A 179 5.61 -34.85 12.43
CA SER A 179 6.70 -35.19 13.36
C SER A 179 6.30 -34.96 14.81
N GLU A 180 6.72 -35.87 15.71
CA GLU A 180 6.58 -35.73 17.16
C GLU A 180 7.29 -34.48 17.71
N LYS A 181 8.24 -33.91 16.97
CA LYS A 181 8.96 -32.69 17.34
C LYS A 181 8.17 -31.40 17.09
N VAL A 182 7.04 -31.50 16.40
CA VAL A 182 6.21 -30.37 16.01
C VAL A 182 4.89 -30.43 16.77
N LEU A 183 4.68 -29.44 17.63
CA LEU A 183 3.48 -29.34 18.45
C LEU A 183 2.40 -28.53 17.72
N ARG A 184 1.23 -29.13 17.49
CA ARG A 184 0.06 -28.41 16.99
C ARG A 184 -0.64 -27.63 18.11
N ILE A 185 -0.73 -26.31 17.97
CA ILE A 185 -1.37 -25.43 18.94
C ILE A 185 -2.86 -25.30 18.63
N THR A 186 -3.72 -25.72 19.56
CA THR A 186 -5.18 -25.69 19.41
C THR A 186 -5.87 -25.34 20.74
N GLY A 187 -7.19 -25.06 20.69
CA GLY A 187 -8.02 -24.89 21.89
C GLY A 187 -7.49 -23.83 22.87
N GLU A 188 -7.28 -24.22 24.13
CA GLU A 188 -6.83 -23.32 25.19
C GLU A 188 -5.41 -22.79 24.95
N ALA A 189 -4.51 -23.63 24.41
CA ALA A 189 -3.14 -23.20 24.09
C ALA A 189 -3.13 -22.07 23.04
N LYS A 190 -4.09 -22.05 22.10
CA LYS A 190 -4.26 -20.94 21.15
C LYS A 190 -4.74 -19.66 21.85
N LYS A 191 -5.62 -19.75 22.85
CA LYS A 191 -6.06 -18.57 23.63
C LYS A 191 -4.93 -18.00 24.50
N GLU A 192 -4.11 -18.86 25.08
CA GLU A 192 -2.91 -18.46 25.82
C GLU A 192 -1.90 -17.75 24.90
N LEU A 193 -1.69 -18.26 23.68
CA LEU A 193 -0.86 -17.60 22.67
C LEU A 193 -1.39 -16.20 22.34
N LEU A 194 -2.68 -16.06 22.08
CA LEU A 194 -3.30 -14.74 21.83
C LEU A 194 -3.12 -13.79 23.01
N SER A 195 -3.28 -14.28 24.24
CA SER A 195 -3.07 -13.48 25.45
C SER A 195 -1.61 -13.04 25.62
N CYS A 196 -0.66 -13.90 25.23
CA CYS A 196 0.76 -13.57 25.21
C CYS A 196 1.06 -12.48 24.16
N LEU A 197 0.59 -12.66 22.93
CA LEU A 197 0.82 -11.71 21.84
C LEU A 197 0.11 -10.37 22.07
N ALA A 198 -1.02 -10.34 22.76
CA ALA A 198 -1.71 -9.08 23.08
C ALA A 198 -0.89 -8.13 23.96
N ARG A 199 0.06 -8.69 24.71
CA ARG A 199 1.01 -7.95 25.57
C ARG A 199 2.30 -7.58 24.85
N SER A 200 2.48 -7.99 23.60
CA SER A 200 3.64 -7.59 22.80
C SER A 200 3.53 -6.14 22.34
N GLU A 201 4.65 -5.54 21.96
CA GLU A 201 4.69 -4.23 21.32
C GLU A 201 5.57 -4.29 20.08
N LYS A 202 5.16 -3.61 19.01
CA LYS A 202 5.96 -3.52 17.79
C LYS A 202 7.16 -2.61 18.04
N ILE A 203 8.32 -3.03 17.56
CA ILE A 203 9.55 -2.25 17.65
C ILE A 203 9.73 -1.49 16.34
N GLU A 204 9.70 -0.16 16.41
CA GLU A 204 10.06 0.72 15.30
C GLU A 204 11.57 1.00 15.28
N GLU A 205 12.13 1.37 16.43
CA GLU A 205 13.58 1.57 16.62
C GLU A 205 13.98 1.09 18.02
N SER A 206 15.02 0.27 18.12
CA SER A 206 15.59 -0.15 19.41
C SER A 206 17.09 -0.36 19.30
N LYS A 207 17.85 0.37 20.12
CA LYS A 207 19.30 0.20 20.22
C LYS A 207 19.66 -1.19 20.76
N GLU A 208 18.94 -1.65 21.79
CA GLU A 208 19.19 -2.95 22.42
C GLU A 208 18.98 -4.10 21.43
N LEU A 209 17.91 -4.04 20.63
CA LEU A 209 17.67 -5.01 19.57
C LEU A 209 18.75 -4.94 18.48
N ASN A 210 19.17 -3.74 18.07
CA ASN A 210 20.24 -3.58 17.08
C ASN A 210 21.56 -4.16 17.56
N ASP A 211 21.96 -3.88 18.81
CA ASP A 211 23.16 -4.44 19.43
C ASP A 211 23.05 -5.98 19.51
N LEU A 212 21.88 -6.50 19.87
CA LEU A 212 21.60 -7.94 19.89
C LEU A 212 21.76 -8.60 18.51
N LEU A 213 21.21 -7.99 17.46
CA LEU A 213 21.27 -8.50 16.09
C LEU A 213 22.67 -8.43 15.49
N LEU A 214 23.37 -7.30 15.69
CA LEU A 214 24.67 -7.01 15.07
C LEU A 214 25.84 -7.69 15.78
N GLU A 215 25.83 -7.74 17.12
CA GLU A 215 26.99 -8.19 17.88
C GLU A 215 26.94 -9.69 18.21
N LYS A 216 25.73 -10.25 18.43
CA LYS A 216 25.61 -11.64 18.91
C LYS A 216 25.28 -12.65 17.82
N GLY A 217 24.79 -12.21 16.65
CA GLY A 217 24.37 -13.11 15.58
C GLY A 217 23.28 -14.05 16.05
N ILE A 218 22.03 -13.59 16.05
CA ILE A 218 20.93 -14.36 16.65
C ILE A 218 20.49 -15.48 15.72
N GLN A 219 20.50 -16.71 16.23
CA GLN A 219 19.68 -17.78 15.69
C GLN A 219 18.37 -17.86 16.47
N PRO A 220 17.21 -17.95 15.80
CA PRO A 220 15.95 -18.19 16.48
C PRO A 220 16.02 -19.43 17.39
N LEU A 221 15.25 -19.42 18.47
CA LEU A 221 15.13 -20.53 19.42
C LEU A 221 13.92 -21.41 19.09
N PHE A 222 12.83 -20.77 18.68
CA PHE A 222 11.58 -21.42 18.31
C PHE A 222 10.97 -20.77 17.08
N HIS A 223 10.18 -21.56 16.36
CA HIS A 223 9.31 -21.08 15.30
C HIS A 223 7.86 -21.44 15.60
N LEU A 224 6.95 -20.49 15.35
CA LEU A 224 5.54 -20.77 15.16
C LEU A 224 5.17 -20.52 13.72
N THR A 225 4.64 -21.53 13.03
CA THR A 225 4.12 -21.37 11.67
C THR A 225 2.60 -21.31 11.71
N LEU A 226 2.04 -20.23 11.17
CA LEU A 226 0.61 -20.01 11.00
C LEU A 226 0.24 -20.34 9.55
N SER A 227 -0.62 -21.34 9.36
CA SER A 227 -1.24 -21.65 8.09
C SER A 227 -2.60 -20.96 8.03
N LEU A 228 -2.74 -20.00 7.11
CA LEU A 228 -4.03 -19.43 6.76
C LEU A 228 -4.75 -20.42 5.83
N GLU A 229 -6.02 -20.70 6.07
CA GLU A 229 -6.86 -21.47 5.14
C GLU A 229 -7.45 -20.50 4.13
N ASP A 230 -6.75 -20.22 3.02
CA ASP A 230 -7.20 -19.25 2.04
C ASP A 230 -7.53 -19.90 0.69
N GLY A 231 -8.22 -21.04 0.71
CA GLY A 231 -8.82 -21.68 -0.48
C GLY A 231 -7.86 -22.02 -1.65
N ARG A 232 -6.56 -21.77 -1.52
CA ARG A 232 -5.51 -21.97 -2.54
C ARG A 232 -4.59 -23.10 -2.08
N GLU A 233 -4.19 -23.96 -3.03
CA GLU A 233 -3.56 -25.26 -2.75
C GLU A 233 -2.19 -25.24 -2.04
N LYS A 234 -1.53 -24.09 -1.87
CA LYS A 234 -0.31 -23.93 -1.06
C LYS A 234 -0.19 -22.49 -0.55
N ASP A 235 -0.86 -22.18 0.55
CA ASP A 235 -0.62 -20.90 1.22
C ASP A 235 0.74 -20.92 1.91
N ALA A 236 1.58 -19.96 1.53
CA ALA A 236 2.83 -19.71 2.22
C ALA A 236 2.53 -19.36 3.69
N PRO A 237 3.28 -19.90 4.67
CA PRO A 237 2.96 -19.66 6.07
C PRO A 237 3.38 -18.26 6.52
N ILE A 238 2.76 -17.79 7.60
CA ILE A 238 3.31 -16.69 8.39
C ILE A 238 4.14 -17.31 9.51
N VAL A 239 5.37 -16.84 9.69
CA VAL A 239 6.32 -17.42 10.66
C VAL A 239 6.62 -16.42 11.76
N LEU A 240 6.35 -16.80 12.99
CA LEU A 240 6.87 -16.11 14.17
C LEU A 240 8.16 -16.79 14.61
N SER A 241 9.24 -16.03 14.77
CA SER A 241 10.54 -16.57 15.20
C SER A 241 10.96 -15.95 16.53
N VAL A 242 11.11 -16.76 17.56
CA VAL A 242 11.54 -16.30 18.90
C VAL A 242 13.05 -16.11 18.87
N LEU A 243 13.51 -14.88 19.06
CA LEU A 243 14.92 -14.51 19.00
C LEU A 243 15.61 -14.61 20.36
N SER A 244 14.88 -14.22 21.41
CA SER A 244 15.37 -14.16 22.79
C SER A 244 14.18 -14.17 23.75
N PRO A 245 14.38 -14.14 25.08
CA PRO A 245 13.30 -14.03 26.05
C PRO A 245 12.33 -12.87 25.79
N ASP A 246 12.86 -11.76 25.28
CA ASP A 246 12.13 -10.50 25.18
C ASP A 246 11.76 -10.13 23.73
N TYR A 247 12.27 -10.86 22.72
CA TYR A 247 12.11 -10.47 21.31
C TYR A 247 11.70 -11.63 20.43
N PHE A 248 10.78 -11.34 19.51
CA PHE A 248 10.43 -12.23 18.41
C PHE A 248 10.19 -11.44 17.12
N THR A 249 10.16 -12.15 16.01
CA THR A 249 9.88 -11.58 14.70
C THR A 249 8.65 -12.18 14.07
N LEU A 250 8.05 -11.45 13.14
CA LEU A 250 7.00 -11.92 12.24
C LEU A 250 7.51 -11.78 10.81
N MET A 251 7.37 -12.86 10.03
CA MET A 251 7.71 -12.90 8.61
C MET A 251 6.57 -13.55 7.83
N ASP A 252 6.00 -12.83 6.89
CA ASP A 252 5.02 -13.40 5.96
C ASP A 252 5.73 -13.95 4.73
N MET A 253 5.69 -15.27 4.54
CA MET A 253 6.36 -15.95 3.42
C MET A 253 5.60 -15.83 2.10
N GLY A 254 4.36 -15.32 2.13
CA GLY A 254 3.53 -15.07 0.95
C GLY A 254 4.02 -13.89 0.13
N PHE A 255 4.64 -12.90 0.78
CA PHE A 255 5.17 -11.72 0.08
C PHE A 255 6.48 -12.01 -0.66
N LEU A 256 6.60 -11.44 -1.86
CA LEU A 256 7.80 -11.43 -2.71
C LEU A 256 8.98 -10.75 -1.99
N ASN A 257 8.71 -9.62 -1.34
CA ASN A 257 9.69 -8.96 -0.49
C ASN A 257 9.44 -9.33 0.97
N ARG A 258 10.25 -10.24 1.51
CA ARG A 258 10.04 -10.80 2.85
C ARG A 258 10.70 -9.93 3.90
N ASN A 259 10.05 -8.81 4.24
CA ASN A 259 10.46 -8.01 5.39
C ASN A 259 10.16 -8.75 6.69
N VAL A 260 11.02 -8.51 7.67
CA VAL A 260 10.91 -9.03 9.03
C VAL A 260 10.39 -7.89 9.91
N VAL A 261 9.31 -8.14 10.64
CA VAL A 261 8.75 -7.20 11.62
C VAL A 261 9.16 -7.66 13.01
N TYR A 262 9.64 -6.74 13.83
CA TYR A 262 10.15 -7.04 15.17
C TYR A 262 9.16 -6.65 16.25
N PHE A 263 9.05 -7.50 17.26
CA PHE A 263 8.20 -7.29 18.42
C PHE A 263 8.97 -7.57 19.71
N GLU A 264 8.70 -6.73 20.71
CA GLU A 264 9.06 -6.98 22.10
C GLU A 264 7.93 -7.76 22.78
N GLY A 265 8.24 -8.82 23.50
CA GLY A 265 7.25 -9.59 24.25
C GLY A 265 7.71 -10.98 24.67
N PHE A 266 6.91 -11.59 25.54
CA PHE A 266 7.25 -12.81 26.30
C PHE A 266 6.91 -14.12 25.57
N LEU A 267 7.06 -14.16 24.23
CA LEU A 267 6.70 -15.34 23.44
C LEU A 267 7.57 -16.56 23.78
N PHE A 268 8.82 -16.32 24.21
CA PHE A 268 9.74 -17.35 24.67
C PHE A 268 9.17 -18.18 25.84
N ASP A 269 8.62 -17.53 26.86
CA ASP A 269 8.06 -18.21 28.05
C ASP A 269 6.86 -19.08 27.69
N TYR A 270 6.05 -18.63 26.73
CA TYR A 270 4.97 -19.44 26.16
C TYR A 270 5.53 -20.69 25.48
N CYS A 271 6.50 -20.53 24.57
CA CYS A 271 7.10 -21.65 23.83
C CYS A 271 7.73 -22.68 24.77
N CYS A 272 8.51 -22.25 25.76
CA CYS A 272 9.12 -23.13 26.76
C CYS A 272 8.07 -23.96 27.52
N ARG A 273 6.98 -23.32 27.97
CA ARG A 273 5.91 -24.03 28.70
C ARG A 273 5.13 -25.02 27.84
N MET A 274 5.00 -24.78 26.53
CA MET A 274 4.31 -25.70 25.63
C MET A 274 5.19 -26.91 25.26
N ILE A 275 6.50 -26.69 25.13
CA ILE A 275 7.48 -27.72 24.73
C ILE A 275 7.96 -28.57 25.92
N MET A 276 8.16 -28.01 27.11
CA MET A 276 8.66 -28.80 28.26
C MET A 276 7.78 -30.00 28.66
N PRO A 277 6.44 -29.94 28.62
CA PRO A 277 5.58 -31.08 28.92
C PRO A 277 5.54 -32.13 27.82
N SER A 278 5.75 -31.76 26.55
CA SER A 278 5.52 -32.61 25.38
C SER A 278 6.69 -33.54 25.02
N PHE A 279 7.87 -33.35 25.62
CA PHE A 279 9.06 -34.20 25.42
C PHE A 279 9.41 -35.08 26.64
N LEU A 280 8.54 -35.12 27.66
CA LEU A 280 8.69 -35.94 28.87
C LEU A 280 7.75 -37.16 28.91
N GLU A 281 6.96 -37.37 27.86
CA GLU A 281 6.22 -38.61 27.58
C GLU A 281 6.93 -39.41 26.48
#